data_AF-A0A061DB97-F1
#
_entry.id   AF-A0A061DB97-F1
#
_cell.length_a   1.000
_cell.length_b   1.000
_cell.length_c   1.000
_cell.angle_alpha   90.00
_cell.angle_beta   90.00
_cell.angle_gamma   90.00
#
_symmetry.space_group_name_H-M   'P 1'
#
loop_
_entity.id
_entity.type
_entity.pdbx_description
1 polymer ?
#
loop_
_entity_poly.entity_id
_entity_poly.type
_entity_poly.pdbx_seq_one_letter_code
_entity_poly.pdbx_strand_id
1 'polypeptide(L)'
;MPLINQCSDVLGIWRILETETFHDEPQTCGGSLPNRNLDNLKLGDYRRYLQARYGGLRETVVELVDERHYRRSELPPRNQWRYLGVRDPASGHGFIGQWTLVYDEGLDIDIGPSRYFGFFKYVKIDNNDCPMVLEGSQEDSHGNVQCYRTTASEIGIGWATRKVFKNGKPAFTYGCFYAEKVKDDKRHSYVLDESSNAVLRNEKHSINKWVKRDYAEFRDLSPFRFLQLHKGTYFKSIHHSHLSEYRTSDTHFANRFMQKGAHGKYACKAVADAADYYGEMELPRHWSWGDSFSGETDIIQPFSQGQCGSCYAMASIYVLARRFDILLRKLYPETNWEHTARPSVRDIVECSPFNQGCFGGFPFLVGKHLTELGVLSESDSPYTMKLEGGTSSCHVKQDSPDDRWFAASYGYIGGCYECTSELEIMKEVYHHGPVAVAIDAPQSLFNYYNGVYDDEPANHGSNCDLPLSSLNGWEYTNHAIIIVGWGEEDVEGVLTKFWVCRNTWGNDWGIGGFFKMKRGVNLCGVESQAVYIDPDLTRGIAARLVKSQT
;
A
#
# COMPACT_ATOMS: atom_id res chain seq x y z
N MET A 1 6.10 -6.42 -6.88
CA MET A 1 7.39 -6.88 -7.45
C MET A 1 8.24 -7.41 -6.31
N PRO A 2 9.09 -8.45 -6.40
CA PRO A 2 10.01 -8.81 -5.32
C PRO A 2 11.26 -7.90 -5.37
N LEU A 3 11.01 -6.59 -5.32
CA LEU A 3 12.01 -5.61 -4.92
C LEU A 3 12.21 -5.83 -3.42
N ILE A 4 13.43 -5.81 -2.90
CA ILE A 4 13.60 -5.87 -1.43
C ILE A 4 14.66 -4.82 -1.11
N ASN A 5 14.24 -3.55 -1.13
CA ASN A 5 15.02 -2.49 -0.49
C ASN A 5 14.53 -2.40 0.95
N GLN A 6 15.46 -2.50 1.89
CA GLN A 6 15.13 -2.49 3.30
C GLN A 6 15.48 -1.13 3.90
N CYS A 7 14.93 -0.81 5.07
CA CYS A 7 15.15 0.49 5.71
C CYS A 7 16.64 0.77 5.97
N SER A 8 17.43 -0.26 6.29
CA SER A 8 18.87 -0.21 6.52
C SER A 8 19.67 0.10 5.24
N ASP A 9 19.19 -0.31 4.07
CA ASP A 9 19.91 -0.11 2.80
C ASP A 9 19.92 1.36 2.39
N VAL A 10 18.88 2.11 2.78
CA VAL A 10 18.73 3.52 2.43
C VAL A 10 19.39 4.48 3.41
N LEU A 11 19.86 4.02 4.57
CA LEU A 11 20.54 4.86 5.54
C LEU A 11 21.83 5.47 4.96
N GLY A 12 22.14 6.69 5.39
CA GLY A 12 23.37 7.40 5.04
C GLY A 12 23.14 8.71 4.28
N ILE A 13 24.20 9.22 3.66
CA ILE A 13 24.21 10.54 3.03
C ILE A 13 23.73 10.43 1.57
N TRP A 14 22.71 11.21 1.24
CA TRP A 14 22.10 11.31 -0.08
C TRP A 14 22.33 12.68 -0.70
N ARG A 15 22.61 12.68 -2.01
CA ARG A 15 22.57 13.86 -2.86
C ARG A 15 21.24 13.87 -3.61
N ILE A 16 20.44 14.90 -3.39
CA ILE A 16 19.19 15.18 -4.11
C ILE A 16 19.46 16.25 -5.16
N LEU A 17 19.14 15.96 -6.42
CA LEU A 17 19.29 16.85 -7.57
C LEU A 17 17.89 17.13 -8.15
N GLU A 18 17.33 18.29 -7.81
CA GLU A 18 15.99 18.70 -8.25
C GLU A 18 16.03 19.72 -9.40
N THR A 19 14.96 19.80 -10.19
CA THR A 19 14.82 20.84 -11.22
C THR A 19 14.76 22.23 -10.59
N GLU A 20 15.42 23.21 -11.21
CA GLU A 20 15.39 24.60 -10.71
C GLU A 20 14.00 25.23 -10.82
N THR A 21 13.27 24.91 -11.90
CA THR A 21 11.91 25.39 -12.15
C THR A 21 10.88 24.41 -11.59
N PHE A 22 9.84 24.99 -10.97
CA PHE A 22 8.68 24.26 -10.47
C PHE A 22 7.43 24.78 -11.20
N HIS A 23 6.52 23.87 -11.52
CA HIS A 23 5.31 24.14 -12.29
C HIS A 23 4.07 24.05 -11.40
N ASP A 24 3.02 24.79 -11.74
CA ASP A 24 1.74 24.70 -11.05
C ASP A 24 0.96 23.41 -11.40
N GLU A 25 1.32 22.79 -12.53
CA GLU A 25 0.71 21.54 -12.99
C GLU A 25 1.59 20.32 -12.64
N PRO A 26 0.96 19.18 -12.29
CA PRO A 26 1.67 17.94 -11.99
C PRO A 26 2.54 17.49 -13.15
N GLN A 27 3.79 17.14 -12.86
CA GLN A 27 4.73 16.64 -13.86
C GLN A 27 4.73 15.11 -13.86
N THR A 28 4.80 14.49 -15.03
CA THR A 28 5.01 13.03 -15.12
C THR A 28 6.47 12.64 -14.95
N CYS A 29 7.38 13.62 -15.00
CA CYS A 29 8.82 13.46 -14.78
C CYS A 29 9.48 12.38 -15.65
N GLY A 30 8.91 12.14 -16.84
CA GLY A 30 9.37 11.15 -17.82
C GLY A 30 8.57 9.84 -17.81
N GLY A 31 7.82 9.56 -16.75
CA GLY A 31 6.95 8.39 -16.68
C GLY A 31 5.71 8.52 -17.55
N SER A 32 5.10 7.37 -17.85
CA SER A 32 3.75 7.31 -18.42
C SER A 32 2.69 7.75 -17.40
N LEU A 33 1.46 7.98 -17.87
CA LEU A 33 0.30 8.27 -17.02
C LEU A 33 -0.82 7.26 -17.35
N PRO A 34 -1.24 6.40 -16.41
CA PRO A 34 -0.63 6.17 -15.09
C PRO A 34 0.81 5.64 -15.23
N ASN A 35 1.60 5.72 -14.16
CA ASN A 35 3.00 5.32 -14.19
C ASN A 35 3.16 3.85 -14.60
N ARG A 36 4.16 3.51 -15.41
CA ARG A 36 4.55 2.12 -15.64
C ARG A 36 6.05 1.97 -15.46
N ASN A 37 6.42 1.03 -14.60
CA ASN A 37 7.83 0.72 -14.38
C ASN A 37 8.53 0.31 -15.70
N LEU A 38 7.89 -0.47 -16.57
CA LEU A 38 8.48 -0.81 -17.88
C LEU A 38 8.71 0.40 -18.79
N ASP A 39 7.94 1.49 -18.65
CA ASP A 39 8.16 2.71 -19.41
C ASP A 39 9.30 3.55 -18.82
N ASN A 40 9.45 3.60 -17.50
CA ASN A 40 10.53 4.36 -16.86
C ASN A 40 11.92 3.78 -17.22
N LEU A 41 12.03 2.48 -17.53
CA LEU A 41 13.28 1.87 -18.02
C LEU A 41 13.81 2.53 -19.29
N LYS A 42 12.93 3.10 -20.11
CA LYS A 42 13.28 3.77 -21.37
C LYS A 42 13.95 5.13 -21.14
N LEU A 43 13.91 5.66 -19.90
CA LEU A 43 14.53 6.94 -19.54
C LEU A 43 16.06 6.85 -19.44
N GLY A 44 16.61 5.65 -19.22
CA GLY A 44 18.05 5.42 -19.16
C GLY A 44 18.71 6.13 -17.97
N ASP A 45 19.74 6.94 -18.22
CA ASP A 45 20.39 7.76 -17.19
C ASP A 45 19.48 8.93 -16.81
N TYR A 46 18.77 8.79 -15.70
CA TYR A 46 17.77 9.75 -15.28
C TYR A 46 18.34 11.14 -14.96
N ARG A 47 19.56 11.21 -14.42
CA ARG A 47 20.24 12.48 -14.18
C ARG A 47 20.49 13.21 -15.50
N ARG A 48 21.02 12.51 -16.51
CA ARG A 48 21.21 13.09 -17.85
C ARG A 48 19.89 13.46 -18.51
N TYR A 49 18.87 12.62 -18.36
CA TYR A 49 17.52 12.91 -18.85
C TYR A 49 16.98 14.23 -18.27
N LEU A 50 17.08 14.42 -16.96
CA LEU A 50 16.63 15.64 -16.30
C LEU A 50 17.43 16.86 -16.77
N GLN A 51 18.76 16.76 -16.85
CA GLN A 51 19.60 17.87 -17.33
C GLN A 51 19.30 18.25 -18.77
N ALA A 52 19.11 17.26 -19.65
CA ALA A 52 18.79 17.51 -21.05
C ALA A 52 17.40 18.14 -21.24
N ARG A 53 16.43 17.80 -20.38
CA ARG A 53 15.03 18.26 -20.51
C ARG A 53 14.73 19.55 -19.74
N TYR A 54 15.33 19.72 -18.57
CA TYR A 54 15.01 20.80 -17.63
C TYR A 54 16.19 21.75 -17.34
N GLY A 55 17.39 21.44 -17.84
CA GLY A 55 18.56 22.31 -17.69
C GLY A 55 19.31 22.10 -16.37
N GLY A 56 19.58 23.20 -15.64
CA GLY A 56 20.29 23.17 -14.37
C GLY A 56 19.53 22.36 -13.31
N LEU A 57 20.27 21.60 -12.49
CA LEU A 57 19.74 20.90 -11.33
C LEU A 57 20.32 21.50 -10.06
N ARG A 58 19.46 21.78 -9.09
CA ARG A 58 19.86 22.24 -7.76
C ARG A 58 20.19 21.04 -6.89
N GLU A 59 21.37 21.07 -6.29
CA GLU A 59 21.84 20.05 -5.36
C GLU A 59 21.45 20.38 -3.91
N THR A 60 20.98 19.39 -3.18
CA THR A 60 20.80 19.40 -1.72
C THR A 60 21.33 18.09 -1.15
N VAL A 61 22.11 18.15 -0.06
CA VAL A 61 22.68 16.97 0.59
C VAL A 61 21.99 16.76 1.92
N VAL A 62 21.57 15.52 2.19
CA VAL A 62 20.84 15.13 3.41
C VAL A 62 21.39 13.82 3.94
N GLU A 63 21.23 13.57 5.24
CA GLU A 63 21.54 12.30 5.86
C GLU A 63 20.24 11.65 6.38
N LEU A 64 19.98 10.42 5.93
CA LEU A 64 18.86 9.59 6.40
C LEU A 64 19.35 8.71 7.55
N VAL A 65 18.71 8.83 8.71
CA VAL A 65 19.05 8.08 9.93
C VAL A 65 17.86 7.27 10.42
N ASP A 66 18.13 6.18 11.13
CA ASP A 66 17.15 5.30 11.78
C ASP A 66 16.66 5.85 13.14
N GLU A 67 17.29 6.92 13.63
CA GLU A 67 16.83 7.63 14.82
C GLU A 67 15.45 8.24 14.60
N ARG A 68 14.54 7.97 15.53
CA ARG A 68 13.15 8.44 15.46
C ARG A 68 12.91 9.64 16.37
N HIS A 69 12.14 10.60 15.88
CA HIS A 69 11.82 11.83 16.60
C HIS A 69 10.32 12.12 16.61
N TYR A 70 9.87 12.86 17.64
CA TYR A 70 8.48 13.33 17.69
C TYR A 70 8.27 14.48 16.73
N ARG A 71 7.13 14.46 16.05
CA ARG A 71 6.61 15.61 15.34
C ARG A 71 5.54 16.29 16.18
N ARG A 72 5.51 17.62 16.15
CA ARG A 72 4.41 18.39 16.74
C ARG A 72 3.13 18.13 15.94
N SER A 73 2.38 17.11 16.36
CA SER A 73 0.98 16.90 15.98
C SER A 73 0.10 17.30 17.15
N GLU A 74 -0.98 18.02 16.87
CA GLU A 74 -1.97 18.41 17.87
C GLU A 74 -3.13 17.40 17.96
N LEU A 75 -3.15 16.38 17.09
CA LEU A 75 -4.20 15.37 17.00
C LEU A 75 -3.77 14.06 17.68
N PRO A 76 -4.35 13.70 18.84
CA PRO A 76 -4.22 12.35 19.40
C PRO A 76 -4.86 11.30 18.47
N PRO A 77 -4.32 10.07 18.38
CA PRO A 77 -3.13 9.55 19.08
C PRO A 77 -1.80 9.95 18.43
N ARG A 78 -1.82 10.66 17.31
CA ARG A 78 -0.65 10.89 16.45
C ARG A 78 0.40 11.81 17.06
N ASN A 79 0.05 12.57 18.08
CA ASN A 79 1.00 13.33 18.91
C ASN A 79 2.03 12.44 19.63
N GLN A 80 1.80 11.12 19.72
CA GLN A 80 2.71 10.15 20.30
C GLN A 80 3.58 9.42 19.26
N TRP A 81 3.35 9.64 17.96
CA TRP A 81 4.08 8.95 16.90
C TRP A 81 5.51 9.49 16.74
N ARG A 82 6.39 8.62 16.27
CA ARG A 82 7.80 8.94 16.04
C ARG A 82 8.17 8.64 14.59
N TYR A 83 8.93 9.53 13.99
CA TYR A 83 9.26 9.53 12.56
C TYR A 83 10.76 9.34 12.37
N LEU A 84 11.17 8.58 11.35
CA LEU A 84 12.59 8.43 11.00
C LEU A 84 13.14 9.79 10.54
N GLY A 85 14.32 10.14 11.04
CA GLY A 85 14.87 11.49 10.93
C GLY A 85 15.68 11.76 9.67
N VAL A 86 15.60 12.99 9.19
CA VAL A 86 16.51 13.57 8.20
C VAL A 86 17.38 14.62 8.88
N ARG A 87 18.70 14.57 8.64
CA ARG A 87 19.67 15.54 9.16
C ARG A 87 20.35 16.29 8.02
N ASP A 88 20.82 17.49 8.33
CA ASP A 88 21.81 18.17 7.50
C ASP A 88 23.21 17.68 7.93
N PRO A 89 23.96 17.01 7.04
CA PRO A 89 25.27 16.47 7.38
C PRO A 89 26.31 17.56 7.71
N ALA A 90 26.09 18.82 7.33
CA ALA A 90 26.99 19.92 7.63
C ALA A 90 26.81 20.48 9.06
N SER A 91 25.59 20.48 9.58
CA SER A 91 25.29 20.99 10.92
C SER A 91 25.36 19.93 12.01
N GLY A 92 25.15 18.64 11.67
CA GLY A 92 25.34 17.48 12.56
C GLY A 92 24.43 17.42 13.80
N HIS A 93 23.60 18.43 14.03
CA HIS A 93 22.75 18.56 15.21
C HIS A 93 21.32 18.92 14.82
N GLY A 94 20.36 18.10 15.26
CA GLY A 94 18.92 18.30 15.06
C GLY A 94 18.36 17.68 13.78
N PHE A 95 17.06 17.39 13.80
CA PHE A 95 16.33 16.87 12.64
C PHE A 95 15.80 18.04 11.80
N ILE A 96 16.06 18.03 10.50
CA ILE A 96 15.55 19.02 9.53
C ILE A 96 14.28 18.53 8.82
N GLY A 97 13.94 17.25 8.99
CA GLY A 97 12.85 16.60 8.29
C GLY A 97 12.70 15.14 8.71
N GLN A 98 11.91 14.41 7.93
CA GLN A 98 11.60 13.01 8.15
C GLN A 98 11.64 12.24 6.83
N TRP A 99 11.82 10.93 6.92
CA TRP A 99 11.74 10.05 5.75
C TRP A 99 10.96 8.78 6.09
N THR A 100 10.48 8.10 5.06
CA THR A 100 9.91 6.75 5.17
C THR A 100 10.13 6.04 3.84
N LEU A 101 10.28 4.71 3.89
CA LEU A 101 10.07 3.92 2.70
C LEU A 101 8.58 3.92 2.33
N VAL A 102 8.32 3.68 1.05
CA VAL A 102 7.02 3.26 0.54
C VAL A 102 7.19 1.79 0.16
N TYR A 103 6.88 0.92 1.12
CA TYR A 103 7.17 -0.52 1.03
C TYR A 103 8.64 -0.77 0.67
N ASP A 104 8.95 -1.60 -0.34
CA ASP A 104 10.30 -1.82 -0.86
C ASP A 104 10.60 -1.06 -2.17
N GLU A 105 9.64 -0.29 -2.69
CA GLU A 105 9.72 0.27 -4.05
C GLU A 105 10.14 1.74 -4.09
N GLY A 106 9.84 2.51 -3.04
CA GLY A 106 10.02 3.95 -3.06
C GLY A 106 10.56 4.56 -1.77
N LEU A 107 11.03 5.79 -1.90
CA LEU A 107 11.56 6.61 -0.81
C LEU A 107 10.80 7.95 -0.79
N ASP A 108 10.27 8.31 0.37
CA ASP A 108 9.61 9.59 0.63
C ASP A 108 10.40 10.37 1.68
N ILE A 109 10.81 11.59 1.35
CA ILE A 109 11.61 12.49 2.20
C ILE A 109 10.87 13.83 2.30
N ASP A 110 10.59 14.29 3.51
CA ASP A 110 9.84 15.50 3.81
C ASP A 110 10.72 16.48 4.61
N ILE A 111 11.03 17.64 4.03
CA ILE A 111 11.99 18.64 4.54
C ILE A 111 11.36 20.03 4.39
N GLY A 112 10.85 20.56 5.50
CA GLY A 112 10.21 21.88 5.52
C GLY A 112 9.00 21.95 4.56
N PRO A 113 9.01 22.85 3.56
CA PRO A 113 7.94 22.91 2.56
C PRO A 113 8.13 21.93 1.39
N SER A 114 9.30 21.30 1.28
CA SER A 114 9.66 20.42 0.17
C SER A 114 9.44 18.95 0.54
N ARG A 115 8.89 18.19 -0.39
CA ARG A 115 8.75 16.74 -0.29
C ARG A 115 9.27 16.07 -1.55
N TYR A 116 10.04 15.01 -1.37
CA TYR A 116 10.69 14.25 -2.43
C TYR A 116 10.18 12.83 -2.36
N PHE A 117 9.45 12.40 -3.40
CA PHE A 117 9.05 11.01 -3.54
C PHE A 117 9.62 10.44 -4.84
N GLY A 118 10.29 9.30 -4.78
CA GLY A 118 10.74 8.62 -5.99
C GLY A 118 10.81 7.12 -5.82
N PHE A 119 10.71 6.42 -6.95
CA PHE A 119 10.95 4.97 -7.01
C PHE A 119 12.43 4.68 -7.11
N PHE A 120 12.91 3.63 -6.44
CA PHE A 120 14.28 3.18 -6.59
C PHE A 120 14.58 2.83 -8.04
N LYS A 121 15.81 3.08 -8.47
CA LYS A 121 16.25 2.73 -9.81
C LYS A 121 16.33 1.22 -9.94
N TYR A 122 15.71 0.70 -10.98
CA TYR A 122 15.90 -0.67 -11.43
C TYR A 122 16.42 -0.68 -12.86
N VAL A 123 17.21 -1.69 -13.16
CA VAL A 123 17.83 -1.91 -14.47
C VAL A 123 17.55 -3.33 -14.91
N LYS A 124 17.33 -3.52 -16.20
CA LYS A 124 17.31 -4.85 -16.79
C LYS A 124 18.73 -5.42 -16.74
N ILE A 125 18.85 -6.67 -16.32
CA ILE A 125 20.12 -7.41 -16.30
C ILE A 125 20.04 -8.63 -17.22
N ASP A 126 21.21 -9.11 -17.65
CA ASP A 126 21.30 -10.29 -18.50
C ASP A 126 20.91 -11.55 -17.73
N ASN A 127 20.31 -12.52 -18.42
CA ASN A 127 19.77 -13.74 -17.81
C ASN A 127 20.83 -14.57 -17.06
N ASN A 128 22.09 -14.48 -17.49
CA ASN A 128 23.21 -15.20 -16.85
C ASN A 128 23.54 -14.65 -15.45
N ASP A 129 23.22 -13.37 -15.19
CA ASP A 129 23.44 -12.70 -13.91
C ASP A 129 22.21 -12.77 -13.00
N CYS A 130 21.16 -13.46 -13.44
CA CYS A 130 19.91 -13.56 -12.72
C CYS A 130 19.95 -14.71 -11.70
N PRO A 131 19.63 -14.48 -10.42
CA PRO A 131 19.61 -15.57 -9.44
C PRO A 131 18.36 -16.43 -9.66
N MET A 132 18.53 -17.74 -9.87
CA MET A 132 17.51 -18.80 -10.05
C MET A 132 16.13 -18.33 -10.51
N VAL A 133 15.81 -18.60 -11.79
CA VAL A 133 14.49 -18.39 -12.39
C VAL A 133 13.41 -19.11 -11.57
N LEU A 134 12.37 -18.38 -11.16
CA LEU A 134 11.22 -18.89 -10.42
C LEU A 134 10.18 -19.51 -11.36
N GLU A 135 9.56 -20.60 -10.93
CA GLU A 135 8.43 -21.22 -11.64
C GLU A 135 7.27 -20.22 -11.78
N GLY A 136 6.91 -19.84 -13.02
CA GLY A 136 5.87 -18.82 -13.29
C GLY A 136 6.39 -17.51 -13.87
N SER A 137 7.72 -17.31 -13.90
CA SER A 137 8.35 -16.15 -14.54
C SER A 137 8.03 -16.06 -16.02
N GLN A 138 7.81 -14.86 -16.54
CA GLN A 138 7.53 -14.66 -17.96
C GLN A 138 8.76 -14.93 -18.82
N GLU A 139 8.62 -15.94 -19.66
CA GLU A 139 9.55 -16.23 -20.74
C GLU A 139 9.16 -15.41 -21.98
N ASP A 140 10.15 -14.79 -22.63
CA ASP A 140 9.94 -14.22 -23.96
C ASP A 140 9.69 -15.32 -25.01
N SER A 141 9.49 -14.92 -26.27
CA SER A 141 9.25 -15.86 -27.39
C SER A 141 10.38 -16.89 -27.61
N HIS A 142 11.51 -16.75 -26.92
CA HIS A 142 12.68 -17.64 -26.99
C HIS A 142 12.91 -18.42 -25.69
N GLY A 143 12.00 -18.38 -24.71
CA GLY A 143 12.16 -19.09 -23.44
C GLY A 143 12.99 -18.33 -22.39
N ASN A 144 13.29 -17.04 -22.61
CA ASN A 144 14.18 -16.27 -21.75
C ASN A 144 13.39 -15.45 -20.73
N VAL A 145 13.73 -15.59 -19.45
CA VAL A 145 13.13 -14.82 -18.37
C VAL A 145 13.79 -13.45 -18.24
N GLN A 146 12.97 -12.39 -18.28
CA GLN A 146 13.46 -11.03 -18.08
C GLN A 146 13.77 -10.80 -16.60
N CYS A 147 14.97 -10.33 -16.31
CA CYS A 147 15.45 -10.13 -14.94
C CYS A 147 15.81 -8.65 -14.73
N TYR A 148 15.42 -8.12 -13.57
CA TYR A 148 15.69 -6.75 -13.19
C TYR A 148 16.44 -6.72 -11.87
N ARG A 149 17.31 -5.72 -11.71
CA ARG A 149 18.05 -5.47 -10.48
C ARG A 149 17.78 -4.06 -10.02
N THR A 150 17.57 -3.90 -8.73
CA THR A 150 17.30 -2.61 -8.09
C THR A 150 18.48 -2.18 -7.26
N THR A 151 18.67 -0.87 -7.24
CA THR A 151 19.73 -0.21 -6.49
C THR A 151 19.08 0.63 -5.41
N ALA A 152 19.24 0.21 -4.14
CA ALA A 152 18.77 0.98 -2.98
C ALA A 152 19.48 2.33 -2.84
N SER A 153 20.62 2.51 -3.54
CA SER A 153 21.44 3.72 -3.52
C SER A 153 21.05 4.78 -4.55
N GLU A 154 20.07 4.53 -5.43
CA GLU A 154 19.69 5.47 -6.50
C GLU A 154 18.17 5.54 -6.69
N ILE A 155 17.66 6.74 -6.94
CA ILE A 155 16.26 6.98 -7.33
C ILE A 155 16.17 7.05 -8.86
N GLY A 156 15.28 6.25 -9.43
CA GLY A 156 15.10 6.13 -10.88
C GLY A 156 14.22 7.21 -11.47
N ILE A 157 13.04 7.47 -10.88
CA ILE A 157 12.13 8.55 -11.27
C ILE A 157 11.58 9.19 -10.00
N GLY A 158 11.57 10.52 -9.92
CA GLY A 158 11.22 11.24 -8.70
C GLY A 158 10.50 12.56 -8.93
N TRP A 159 9.59 12.88 -8.02
CA TRP A 159 8.82 14.11 -7.94
C TRP A 159 9.24 14.94 -6.73
N ALA A 160 9.66 16.17 -6.98
CA ALA A 160 9.90 17.16 -5.94
C ALA A 160 8.65 18.05 -5.87
N THR A 161 7.98 18.08 -4.73
CA THR A 161 6.78 18.91 -4.53
C THR A 161 7.05 19.94 -3.45
N ARG A 162 6.57 21.17 -3.67
CA ARG A 162 6.61 22.23 -2.65
C ARG A 162 5.20 22.64 -2.28
N LYS A 163 4.90 22.58 -0.99
CA LYS A 163 3.64 23.09 -0.45
C LYS A 163 3.69 24.62 -0.42
N VAL A 164 2.74 25.24 -1.10
CA VAL A 164 2.54 26.68 -1.14
C VAL A 164 1.12 27.04 -0.70
N PHE A 165 0.86 28.30 -0.40
CA PHE A 165 -0.49 28.78 -0.09
C PHE A 165 -0.94 29.77 -1.16
N LYS A 166 -2.04 29.47 -1.85
CA LYS A 166 -2.69 30.36 -2.83
C LYS A 166 -4.07 30.72 -2.31
N ASN A 167 -4.33 32.02 -2.12
CA ASN A 167 -5.59 32.53 -1.57
C ASN A 167 -6.00 31.86 -0.24
N GLY A 168 -5.04 31.61 0.65
CA GLY A 168 -5.27 30.96 1.94
C GLY A 168 -5.51 29.44 1.88
N LYS A 169 -5.55 28.83 0.68
CA LYS A 169 -5.71 27.38 0.50
C LYS A 169 -4.35 26.73 0.20
N PRO A 170 -4.12 25.47 0.66
CA PRO A 170 -2.93 24.73 0.29
C PRO A 170 -2.96 24.41 -1.21
N ALA A 171 -1.83 24.68 -1.87
CA ALA A 171 -1.56 24.33 -3.26
C ALA A 171 -0.14 23.75 -3.34
N PHE A 172 0.19 23.14 -4.48
CA PHE A 172 1.46 22.48 -4.69
C PHE A 172 2.08 22.94 -5.99
N THR A 173 3.40 23.07 -6.00
CA THR A 173 4.19 23.20 -7.21
C THR A 173 5.07 21.97 -7.39
N TYR A 174 5.34 21.61 -8.63
CA TYR A 174 5.89 20.33 -9.03
C TYR A 174 7.18 20.51 -9.82
N GLY A 175 8.23 19.85 -9.36
CA GLY A 175 9.48 19.63 -10.06
C GLY A 175 9.77 18.14 -10.15
N CYS A 176 10.86 17.81 -10.81
CA CYS A 176 11.38 16.45 -10.90
C CYS A 176 12.70 16.37 -10.13
N PHE A 177 13.06 15.20 -9.61
CA PHE A 177 14.36 15.04 -8.97
C PHE A 177 14.93 13.65 -9.18
N TYR A 178 16.26 13.61 -9.20
CA TYR A 178 17.08 12.41 -9.09
C TYR A 178 17.79 12.44 -7.73
N ALA A 179 18.04 11.28 -7.13
CA ALA A 179 18.85 11.19 -5.91
C ALA A 179 19.77 9.97 -5.91
N GLU A 180 20.94 10.10 -5.29
CA GLU A 180 21.96 9.06 -5.18
C GLU A 180 22.65 9.11 -3.81
N LYS A 181 23.09 7.97 -3.28
CA LYS A 181 23.95 7.93 -2.09
C LYS A 181 25.36 8.45 -2.42
N VAL A 182 25.91 9.28 -1.55
CA VAL A 182 27.26 9.86 -1.70
C VAL A 182 28.36 8.81 -1.53
N LYS A 183 28.14 7.80 -0.69
CA LYS A 183 28.97 6.60 -0.58
C LYS A 183 28.08 5.38 -0.78
N ASP A 184 28.36 4.65 -1.85
CA ASP A 184 27.62 3.46 -2.24
C ASP A 184 28.15 2.24 -1.47
N ASP A 185 27.33 1.74 -0.54
CA ASP A 185 27.43 0.35 -0.11
C ASP A 185 26.66 -0.47 -1.15
N LYS A 186 27.38 -1.09 -2.09
CA LYS A 186 26.87 -1.82 -3.27
C LYS A 186 25.91 -2.98 -2.94
N ARG A 187 24.76 -2.70 -2.36
CA ARG A 187 23.70 -3.67 -2.05
C ARG A 187 22.67 -3.62 -3.16
N HIS A 188 22.42 -4.78 -3.75
CA HIS A 188 21.50 -4.93 -4.88
C HIS A 188 20.48 -6.02 -4.59
N SER A 189 19.24 -5.76 -5.00
CA SER A 189 18.13 -6.72 -4.92
C SER A 189 17.64 -7.07 -6.32
N TYR A 190 17.18 -8.32 -6.52
CA TYR A 190 16.90 -8.88 -7.86
C TYR A 190 15.45 -9.35 -8.00
N VAL A 191 14.81 -8.95 -9.10
CA VAL A 191 13.41 -9.21 -9.49
C VAL A 191 13.37 -10.03 -10.77
N LEU A 192 12.39 -10.94 -10.87
CA LEU A 192 11.99 -11.59 -12.12
C LEU A 192 10.69 -10.95 -12.65
N ASP A 193 10.59 -10.80 -13.97
CA ASP A 193 9.36 -10.32 -14.61
C ASP A 193 8.27 -11.38 -14.51
N GLU A 194 7.27 -11.14 -13.67
CA GLU A 194 6.00 -11.86 -13.73
C GLU A 194 4.93 -10.87 -14.17
N SER A 195 4.57 -10.89 -15.46
CA SER A 195 3.28 -10.37 -15.88
C SER A 195 2.26 -11.50 -16.05
N SER A 196 1.07 -11.31 -15.49
CA SER A 196 0.08 -12.36 -15.31
C SER A 196 -0.59 -12.78 -16.62
N ASN A 197 -0.43 -14.05 -17.00
CA ASN A 197 -1.48 -14.96 -17.51
C ASN A 197 -0.82 -16.26 -18.00
N ALA A 198 -0.71 -17.28 -17.14
CA ALA A 198 -0.32 -18.62 -17.58
C ALA A 198 -1.29 -19.68 -17.07
N VAL A 199 -2.13 -20.14 -17.99
CA VAL A 199 -2.84 -21.41 -17.92
C VAL A 199 -1.82 -22.54 -17.73
N LEU A 200 -2.03 -23.31 -16.67
CA LEU A 200 -1.34 -24.55 -16.32
C LEU A 200 -1.07 -25.42 -17.56
N ARG A 201 0.20 -25.68 -17.86
CA ARG A 201 0.61 -26.86 -18.64
C ARG A 201 1.69 -27.63 -17.89
N ASN A 202 1.24 -28.79 -17.41
CA ASN A 202 1.96 -30.02 -17.13
C ASN A 202 3.33 -29.93 -16.45
N GLU A 203 3.39 -30.42 -15.21
CA GLU A 203 3.89 -31.79 -15.00
C GLU A 203 3.24 -32.48 -13.80
N LYS A 204 3.20 -33.81 -13.90
CA LYS A 204 2.38 -34.78 -13.17
C LYS A 204 2.69 -34.76 -11.67
N HIS A 205 1.71 -34.50 -10.80
CA HIS A 205 1.50 -35.22 -9.54
C HIS A 205 -0.02 -35.25 -9.26
N SER A 206 -0.54 -36.45 -8.97
CA SER A 206 -1.97 -36.73 -8.89
C SER A 206 -2.64 -36.03 -7.71
N ILE A 207 -3.28 -34.90 -7.97
CA ILE A 207 -4.39 -34.39 -7.17
C ILE A 207 -5.55 -34.25 -8.14
N ASN A 208 -6.65 -34.95 -7.88
CA ASN A 208 -7.89 -34.87 -8.65
C ASN A 208 -8.40 -33.41 -8.63
N LYS A 209 -7.95 -32.61 -9.59
CA LYS A 209 -8.41 -31.23 -9.82
C LYS A 209 -9.58 -31.29 -10.79
N TRP A 210 -10.74 -30.84 -10.35
CA TRP A 210 -11.92 -30.60 -11.19
C TRP A 210 -11.61 -29.49 -12.20
N VAL A 211 -11.61 -29.79 -13.50
CA VAL A 211 -11.34 -28.79 -14.55
C VAL A 211 -12.62 -28.53 -15.34
N LYS A 212 -12.85 -27.26 -15.72
CA LYS A 212 -13.98 -26.82 -16.57
C LYS A 212 -14.13 -27.62 -17.88
N ARG A 213 -13.07 -28.28 -18.35
CA ARG A 213 -13.07 -29.11 -19.56
C ARG A 213 -13.78 -30.45 -19.37
N ASP A 214 -13.99 -30.88 -18.13
CA ASP A 214 -14.54 -32.19 -17.80
C ASP A 214 -16.09 -32.19 -17.76
N TYR A 215 -16.71 -31.00 -17.87
CA TYR A 215 -18.16 -30.80 -17.86
C TYR A 215 -18.61 -29.97 -19.06
N ALA A 216 -19.14 -30.65 -20.07
CA ALA A 216 -19.53 -30.03 -21.34
C ALA A 216 -20.64 -28.97 -21.17
N GLU A 217 -21.48 -29.12 -20.15
CA GLU A 217 -22.59 -28.25 -19.78
C GLU A 217 -22.16 -26.88 -19.20
N PHE A 218 -20.89 -26.71 -18.80
CA PHE A 218 -20.39 -25.48 -18.16
C PHE A 218 -19.33 -24.74 -18.99
N ARG A 219 -19.16 -25.12 -20.25
CA ARG A 219 -18.10 -24.63 -21.14
C ARG A 219 -18.15 -23.12 -21.38
N ASP A 220 -19.32 -22.51 -21.28
CA ASP A 220 -19.54 -21.09 -21.58
C ASP A 220 -19.47 -20.17 -20.35
N LEU A 221 -19.20 -20.72 -19.15
CA LEU A 221 -19.11 -19.96 -17.91
C LEU A 221 -17.72 -19.38 -17.67
N SER A 222 -17.59 -18.19 -17.08
CA SER A 222 -16.26 -17.70 -16.66
C SER A 222 -15.66 -18.63 -15.58
N PRO A 223 -14.32 -18.74 -15.46
CA PRO A 223 -13.69 -19.57 -14.42
C PRO A 223 -14.18 -19.24 -13.00
N PHE A 224 -14.48 -17.96 -12.74
CA PHE A 224 -15.06 -17.50 -11.49
C PHE A 224 -16.49 -18.02 -11.25
N ARG A 225 -17.32 -18.08 -12.31
CA ARG A 225 -18.70 -18.60 -12.24
C ARG A 225 -18.74 -20.13 -12.14
N PHE A 226 -17.73 -20.82 -12.71
CA PHE A 226 -17.48 -22.25 -12.53
C PHE A 226 -17.11 -22.59 -11.08
N LEU A 227 -16.20 -21.81 -10.47
CA LEU A 227 -15.84 -21.93 -9.05
C LEU A 227 -17.03 -21.65 -8.11
N GLN A 228 -17.89 -20.68 -8.43
CA GLN A 228 -19.10 -20.41 -7.66
C GLN A 228 -20.13 -21.55 -7.70
N LEU A 229 -20.30 -22.24 -8.83
CA LEU A 229 -21.26 -23.35 -8.95
C LEU A 229 -20.81 -24.61 -8.20
N HIS A 230 -19.50 -24.83 -8.08
CA HIS A 230 -18.94 -25.92 -7.27
C HIS A 230 -18.91 -25.63 -5.75
N LYS A 231 -19.29 -24.42 -5.30
CA LYS A 231 -19.58 -24.15 -3.88
C LYS A 231 -20.80 -24.93 -3.36
N GLY A 232 -21.56 -25.59 -4.24
CA GLY A 232 -22.87 -26.17 -3.94
C GLY A 232 -22.91 -27.61 -3.45
N THR A 233 -21.81 -28.37 -3.42
CA THR A 233 -21.87 -29.79 -3.00
C THR A 233 -20.73 -30.17 -2.06
N TYR A 234 -21.13 -30.58 -0.86
CA TYR A 234 -20.33 -31.03 0.29
C TYR A 234 -19.74 -29.93 1.19
N PHE A 235 -20.65 -29.22 1.88
CA PHE A 235 -20.33 -28.64 3.18
C PHE A 235 -20.11 -29.77 4.20
N LYS A 236 -18.87 -29.96 4.62
CA LYS A 236 -18.57 -30.48 5.96
C LYS A 236 -17.82 -29.37 6.68
N SER A 237 -18.33 -28.95 7.83
CA SER A 237 -17.57 -28.14 8.77
C SER A 237 -16.30 -28.92 9.11
N ILE A 238 -15.14 -28.40 8.75
CA ILE A 238 -13.87 -28.97 9.20
C ILE A 238 -13.34 -28.01 10.26
N HIS A 239 -13.59 -28.37 11.51
CA HIS A 239 -12.83 -27.90 12.65
C HIS A 239 -11.41 -28.47 12.52
N HIS A 240 -10.38 -27.61 12.48
CA HIS A 240 -9.00 -28.05 12.58
C HIS A 240 -8.42 -27.61 13.93
N SER A 241 -8.75 -28.38 14.96
CA SER A 241 -7.94 -28.47 16.17
C SER A 241 -7.06 -29.71 16.08
N HIS A 242 -5.75 -29.50 16.22
CA HIS A 242 -4.67 -30.49 16.27
C HIS A 242 -4.40 -31.31 15.00
N LEU A 243 -3.19 -31.17 14.45
CA LEU A 243 -2.30 -32.30 14.12
C LEU A 243 -0.88 -31.76 13.89
N SER A 244 -0.01 -32.11 14.83
CA SER A 244 1.45 -32.07 14.72
C SER A 244 1.95 -33.00 13.62
N GLU A 245 3.12 -32.67 13.07
CA GLU A 245 3.96 -33.47 12.17
C GLU A 245 3.48 -33.64 10.72
N TYR A 246 3.84 -32.68 9.86
CA TYR A 246 4.23 -33.01 8.48
C TYR A 246 5.49 -32.24 8.07
N ARG A 247 6.50 -33.03 7.65
CA ARG A 247 7.77 -32.57 7.08
C ARG A 247 7.52 -31.70 5.85
N THR A 248 8.17 -30.55 5.84
CA THR A 248 8.18 -29.57 4.77
C THR A 248 8.84 -30.15 3.52
N SER A 249 8.21 -29.99 2.36
CA SER A 249 8.91 -30.09 1.08
C SER A 249 9.71 -28.81 0.88
N ASP A 250 11.03 -28.94 0.81
CA ASP A 250 11.98 -27.87 0.52
C ASP A 250 11.58 -27.09 -0.73
N THR A 251 11.03 -25.89 -0.55
CA THR A 251 10.88 -24.91 -1.63
C THR A 251 12.13 -24.03 -1.66
N HIS A 252 12.78 -23.99 -2.82
CA HIS A 252 14.09 -23.36 -3.07
C HIS A 252 14.15 -21.84 -2.81
N PHE A 253 13.06 -21.19 -2.40
CA PHE A 253 13.06 -19.80 -1.92
C PHE A 253 13.87 -19.63 -0.62
N ALA A 254 13.92 -20.64 0.25
CA ALA A 254 14.72 -20.61 1.48
C ALA A 254 16.22 -20.41 1.21
N ASN A 255 16.71 -20.81 0.03
CA ASN A 255 18.14 -20.73 -0.31
C ASN A 255 18.61 -19.33 -0.72
N ARG A 256 17.72 -18.38 -1.07
CA ARG A 256 18.10 -16.94 -1.14
C ARG A 256 18.21 -16.32 0.26
N PHE A 257 17.36 -16.74 1.21
CA PHE A 257 17.36 -16.22 2.58
C PHE A 257 18.52 -16.75 3.45
N MET A 258 19.19 -17.81 3.00
CA MET A 258 20.30 -18.49 3.67
C MET A 258 21.69 -18.17 3.09
N GLN A 259 21.81 -17.26 2.10
CA GLN A 259 23.13 -16.75 1.73
C GLN A 259 23.65 -15.81 2.82
N LYS A 260 24.49 -16.39 3.68
CA LYS A 260 25.29 -15.77 4.73
C LYS A 260 26.15 -14.61 4.17
N GLY A 261 25.54 -13.44 4.03
CA GLY A 261 26.22 -12.15 4.10
C GLY A 261 26.24 -11.71 5.56
N ALA A 262 27.40 -11.27 6.06
CA ALA A 262 27.68 -11.00 7.46
C ALA A 262 27.06 -9.69 8.00
N HIS A 263 25.74 -9.54 7.88
CA HIS A 263 24.99 -8.47 8.54
C HIS A 263 23.93 -9.10 9.45
N GLY A 264 24.00 -8.80 10.74
CA GLY A 264 23.20 -9.43 11.79
C GLY A 264 21.72 -9.25 11.52
N LYS A 265 21.01 -10.34 11.23
CA LYS A 265 19.55 -10.36 11.23
C LYS A 265 19.09 -10.07 12.66
N TYR A 266 18.35 -8.98 12.85
CA TYR A 266 17.75 -8.66 14.14
C TYR A 266 16.43 -9.42 14.29
N ALA A 267 16.00 -9.68 15.52
CA ALA A 267 14.68 -10.25 15.73
C ALA A 267 13.62 -9.19 15.42
N CYS A 268 12.75 -9.46 14.44
CA CYS A 268 11.47 -8.77 14.33
C CYS A 268 10.73 -8.94 15.63
N LYS A 269 10.21 -7.82 16.17
CA LYS A 269 9.45 -7.71 17.41
C LYS A 269 9.29 -9.04 18.17
N ALA A 270 10.22 -9.32 19.09
CA ALA A 270 10.12 -10.49 19.95
C ALA A 270 9.15 -10.21 21.11
N VAL A 271 7.99 -10.87 21.04
CA VAL A 271 7.06 -11.19 22.15
C VAL A 271 6.20 -10.03 22.69
N ALA A 272 4.92 -10.40 22.89
CA ALA A 272 3.91 -9.73 23.68
C ALA A 272 4.46 -9.14 24.98
N ASP A 273 4.55 -7.81 25.07
CA ASP A 273 4.53 -7.02 26.33
C ASP A 273 4.59 -5.52 25.99
N ALA A 274 3.69 -5.03 25.12
CA ALA A 274 3.44 -3.59 24.99
C ALA A 274 2.60 -3.04 26.17
N ALA A 275 2.76 -3.63 27.36
CA ALA A 275 2.19 -3.14 28.61
C ALA A 275 3.01 -1.98 29.19
N ASP A 276 4.28 -1.86 28.80
CA ASP A 276 5.12 -0.81 29.36
C ASP A 276 5.04 0.47 28.53
N TYR A 277 4.27 1.41 29.08
CA TYR A 277 4.38 2.86 28.91
C TYR A 277 3.48 3.58 27.90
N TYR A 278 2.17 3.33 27.93
CA TYR A 278 1.18 4.30 27.42
C TYR A 278 -0.01 4.37 28.39
N GLY A 279 -0.33 5.59 28.86
CA GLY A 279 -1.44 5.83 29.78
C GLY A 279 -2.72 5.15 29.30
N GLU A 280 -3.39 4.50 30.24
CA GLU A 280 -4.62 3.71 30.10
C GLU A 280 -5.71 4.48 29.34
N MET A 281 -5.70 4.37 28.01
CA MET A 281 -6.95 4.53 27.28
C MET A 281 -7.60 3.15 27.23
N GLU A 282 -8.66 2.97 28.00
CA GLU A 282 -9.52 1.79 27.92
C GLU A 282 -10.27 1.82 26.57
N LEU A 283 -9.64 1.27 25.54
CA LEU A 283 -10.32 0.97 24.29
C LEU A 283 -11.38 -0.12 24.54
N PRO A 284 -12.58 -0.02 23.94
CA PRO A 284 -13.58 -1.06 24.08
C PRO A 284 -13.07 -2.40 23.52
N ARG A 285 -13.52 -3.51 24.12
CA ARG A 285 -13.18 -4.86 23.62
C ARG A 285 -13.65 -5.10 22.18
N HIS A 286 -14.76 -4.47 21.81
CA HIS A 286 -15.35 -4.51 20.48
C HIS A 286 -15.64 -3.10 20.00
N TRP A 287 -15.23 -2.80 18.77
CA TRP A 287 -15.53 -1.54 18.13
C TRP A 287 -15.59 -1.71 16.62
N SER A 288 -16.49 -0.99 15.97
CA SER A 288 -16.54 -0.93 14.51
C SER A 288 -17.18 0.37 14.06
N TRP A 289 -16.69 0.91 12.95
CA TRP A 289 -17.34 2.01 12.23
C TRP A 289 -18.41 1.52 11.25
N GLY A 290 -19.01 0.36 11.50
CA GLY A 290 -20.04 -0.26 10.70
C GLY A 290 -19.51 -1.41 9.85
N ASP A 291 -20.15 -2.57 9.97
CA ASP A 291 -19.79 -3.79 9.25
C ASP A 291 -20.99 -4.75 9.12
N SER A 292 -20.85 -5.74 8.24
CA SER A 292 -21.92 -6.70 7.98
C SER A 292 -22.15 -7.74 9.08
N PHE A 293 -21.24 -7.91 10.05
CA PHE A 293 -21.48 -8.79 11.20
C PHE A 293 -22.43 -8.16 12.23
N SER A 294 -22.49 -6.83 12.30
CA SER A 294 -23.47 -6.10 13.12
C SER A 294 -24.81 -5.86 12.43
N GLY A 295 -24.99 -6.36 11.20
CA GLY A 295 -26.19 -6.17 10.39
C GLY A 295 -26.21 -4.84 9.61
N GLU A 296 -25.11 -4.08 9.59
CA GLU A 296 -25.01 -2.89 8.75
C GLU A 296 -24.62 -3.26 7.32
N THR A 297 -25.36 -2.72 6.35
CA THR A 297 -25.05 -2.88 4.93
C THR A 297 -24.01 -1.84 4.52
N ASP A 298 -22.92 -2.28 3.88
CA ASP A 298 -22.00 -1.35 3.24
C ASP A 298 -22.66 -0.69 2.02
N ILE A 299 -22.61 0.63 1.98
CA ILE A 299 -23.21 1.45 0.93
C ILE A 299 -22.15 2.18 0.08
N ILE A 300 -20.86 2.05 0.41
CA ILE A 300 -19.79 2.74 -0.31
C ILE A 300 -19.33 1.88 -1.48
N GLN A 301 -19.81 2.26 -2.66
CA GLN A 301 -19.36 1.72 -3.94
C GLN A 301 -18.04 2.36 -4.40
N PRO A 302 -17.30 1.68 -5.30
CA PRO A 302 -17.51 0.32 -5.80
C PRO A 302 -17.14 -0.78 -4.79
N PHE A 303 -17.81 -1.94 -4.87
CA PHE A 303 -17.58 -3.08 -3.97
C PHE A 303 -16.51 -4.07 -4.46
N SER A 304 -16.24 -4.10 -5.77
CA SER A 304 -15.36 -5.10 -6.39
C SER A 304 -14.36 -4.50 -7.35
N GLN A 305 -13.07 -4.84 -7.17
CA GLN A 305 -11.98 -4.45 -8.06
C GLN A 305 -12.03 -5.14 -9.43
N GLY A 306 -12.77 -6.25 -9.55
CA GLY A 306 -12.77 -7.07 -10.75
C GLY A 306 -11.40 -7.71 -11.02
N GLN A 307 -10.96 -7.70 -12.27
CA GLN A 307 -9.70 -8.31 -12.69
C GLN A 307 -8.49 -7.36 -12.58
N CYS A 308 -8.73 -6.09 -12.29
CA CYS A 308 -7.68 -5.09 -12.14
C CYS A 308 -7.01 -5.22 -10.76
N GLY A 309 -5.67 -5.11 -10.70
CA GLY A 309 -4.91 -5.01 -9.46
C GLY A 309 -5.04 -3.66 -8.77
N SER A 310 -6.27 -3.17 -8.57
CA SER A 310 -6.61 -1.85 -8.03
C SER A 310 -7.01 -1.86 -6.54
N CYS A 311 -6.68 -2.92 -5.80
CA CYS A 311 -6.99 -3.04 -4.37
C CYS A 311 -6.50 -1.83 -3.56
N TYR A 312 -5.30 -1.33 -3.85
CA TYR A 312 -4.72 -0.13 -3.21
C TYR A 312 -5.60 1.12 -3.37
N ALA A 313 -6.15 1.33 -4.57
CA ALA A 313 -7.02 2.46 -4.87
C ALA A 313 -8.37 2.30 -4.19
N MET A 314 -8.99 1.11 -4.31
CA MET A 314 -10.26 0.80 -3.66
C MET A 314 -10.22 0.95 -2.14
N ALA A 315 -9.20 0.39 -1.49
CA ALA A 315 -9.03 0.48 -0.05
C ALA A 315 -8.88 1.94 0.41
N SER A 316 -8.05 2.70 -0.27
CA SER A 316 -7.76 4.10 0.07
C SER A 316 -8.95 5.03 -0.15
N ILE A 317 -9.67 4.87 -1.25
CA ILE A 317 -10.86 5.66 -1.54
C ILE A 317 -11.99 5.33 -0.57
N TYR A 318 -12.17 4.07 -0.19
CA TYR A 318 -13.11 3.69 0.86
C TYR A 318 -12.77 4.37 2.19
N VAL A 319 -11.49 4.35 2.59
CA VAL A 319 -11.02 5.02 3.81
C VAL A 319 -11.35 6.51 3.78
N LEU A 320 -10.99 7.20 2.69
CA LEU A 320 -11.30 8.63 2.55
C LEU A 320 -12.81 8.89 2.62
N ALA A 321 -13.60 8.13 1.87
CA ALA A 321 -15.06 8.26 1.81
C ALA A 321 -15.72 8.05 3.18
N ARG A 322 -15.31 7.00 3.91
CA ARG A 322 -15.88 6.69 5.23
C ARG A 322 -15.45 7.70 6.28
N ARG A 323 -14.22 8.22 6.20
CA ARG A 323 -13.75 9.30 7.09
C ARG A 323 -14.48 10.62 6.81
N PHE A 324 -14.83 10.93 5.56
CA PHE A 324 -15.73 12.05 5.25
C PHE A 324 -17.09 11.87 5.93
N ASP A 325 -17.72 10.69 5.82
CA ASP A 325 -19.01 10.43 6.48
C ASP A 325 -18.94 10.63 7.98
N ILE A 326 -17.91 10.06 8.62
CA ILE A 326 -17.72 10.15 10.07
C ILE A 326 -17.55 11.60 10.48
N LEU A 327 -16.67 12.34 9.79
CA LEU A 327 -16.38 13.72 10.14
C LEU A 327 -17.57 14.65 9.89
N LEU A 328 -18.24 14.53 8.75
CA LEU A 328 -19.39 15.35 8.39
C LEU A 328 -20.59 15.11 9.32
N ARG A 329 -20.88 13.85 9.68
CA ARG A 329 -21.92 13.52 10.66
C ARG A 329 -21.62 14.05 12.06
N LYS A 330 -20.33 14.06 12.46
CA LYS A 330 -19.92 14.65 13.75
C LYS A 330 -20.09 16.18 13.77
N LEU A 331 -19.75 16.85 12.67
CA LEU A 331 -19.79 18.32 12.58
C LEU A 331 -21.19 18.87 12.28
N TYR A 332 -21.99 18.13 11.50
CA TYR A 332 -23.31 18.53 11.01
C TYR A 332 -24.31 17.37 11.20
N PRO A 333 -24.69 17.06 12.45
CA PRO A 333 -25.52 15.89 12.77
C PRO A 333 -26.95 15.98 12.22
N GLU A 334 -27.46 17.19 12.01
CA GLU A 334 -28.82 17.43 11.48
C GLU A 334 -28.90 17.30 9.95
N THR A 335 -27.76 17.24 9.26
CA THR A 335 -27.71 17.13 7.79
C THR A 335 -27.77 15.67 7.38
N ASN A 336 -28.69 15.32 6.47
CA ASN A 336 -28.64 14.01 5.83
C ASN A 336 -27.55 13.98 4.76
N TRP A 337 -26.45 13.29 5.06
CA TRP A 337 -25.31 13.08 4.15
C TRP A 337 -25.51 11.88 3.19
N GLU A 338 -26.65 11.20 3.27
CA GLU A 338 -27.02 10.12 2.34
C GLU A 338 -27.03 10.64 0.90
N HIS A 339 -26.39 9.90 -0.02
CA HIS A 339 -26.18 10.28 -1.42
C HIS A 339 -25.21 11.45 -1.70
N THR A 340 -24.39 11.85 -0.73
CA THR A 340 -23.26 12.74 -1.03
C THR A 340 -22.33 12.09 -2.05
N ALA A 341 -21.88 12.87 -3.03
CA ALA A 341 -20.92 12.40 -4.04
C ALA A 341 -19.71 11.73 -3.35
N ARG A 342 -19.22 10.64 -3.93
CA ARG A 342 -18.10 9.87 -3.36
C ARG A 342 -16.84 10.07 -4.20
N PRO A 343 -15.64 9.99 -3.62
CA PRO A 343 -14.40 10.03 -4.40
C PRO A 343 -14.30 8.84 -5.38
N SER A 344 -13.74 9.06 -6.58
CA SER A 344 -13.61 8.03 -7.63
C SER A 344 -12.40 7.14 -7.44
N VAL A 345 -12.60 5.82 -7.54
CA VAL A 345 -11.50 4.84 -7.62
C VAL A 345 -10.80 4.91 -8.98
N ARG A 346 -11.57 5.08 -10.04
CA ARG A 346 -11.07 5.07 -11.42
C ARG A 346 -10.08 6.20 -11.66
N ASP A 347 -10.34 7.38 -11.12
CA ASP A 347 -9.45 8.54 -11.27
C ASP A 347 -8.05 8.23 -10.74
N ILE A 348 -7.91 7.55 -9.60
CA ILE A 348 -6.59 7.08 -9.12
C ILE A 348 -5.95 6.11 -10.11
N VAL A 349 -6.70 5.11 -10.56
CA VAL A 349 -6.17 4.02 -11.40
C VAL A 349 -5.72 4.51 -12.77
N GLU A 350 -6.41 5.49 -13.36
CA GLU A 350 -6.08 6.02 -14.69
C GLU A 350 -5.16 7.25 -14.64
N CYS A 351 -5.18 8.04 -13.55
CA CYS A 351 -4.56 9.36 -13.52
C CYS A 351 -3.45 9.54 -12.50
N SER A 352 -3.13 8.54 -11.68
CA SER A 352 -2.06 8.68 -10.70
C SER A 352 -0.67 8.57 -11.34
N PRO A 353 0.18 9.62 -11.29
CA PRO A 353 1.58 9.50 -11.71
C PRO A 353 2.43 8.73 -10.69
N PHE A 354 1.88 8.48 -9.49
CA PHE A 354 2.56 7.81 -8.39
C PHE A 354 2.22 6.32 -8.28
N ASN A 355 1.29 5.78 -9.08
CA ASN A 355 0.84 4.39 -8.98
C ASN A 355 0.79 3.75 -10.37
N GLN A 356 0.70 2.42 -10.42
CA GLN A 356 0.86 1.64 -11.65
C GLN A 356 -0.47 1.15 -12.26
N GLY A 357 -1.56 1.87 -12.01
CA GLY A 357 -2.88 1.53 -12.51
C GLY A 357 -3.31 0.12 -12.08
N CYS A 358 -3.60 -0.76 -13.03
CA CYS A 358 -3.97 -2.16 -12.72
C CYS A 358 -2.81 -3.08 -12.37
N PHE A 359 -1.56 -2.61 -12.46
CA PHE A 359 -0.36 -3.38 -12.11
C PHE A 359 0.03 -3.23 -10.63
N GLY A 360 -0.80 -2.55 -9.84
CA GLY A 360 -0.58 -2.32 -8.42
C GLY A 360 -0.31 -0.86 -8.07
N GLY A 361 -0.05 -0.64 -6.79
CA GLY A 361 0.17 0.66 -6.18
C GLY A 361 0.10 0.56 -4.67
N PHE A 362 0.28 1.68 -3.98
CA PHE A 362 0.39 1.71 -2.52
C PHE A 362 -0.62 2.70 -1.91
N PRO A 363 -1.36 2.32 -0.85
CA PRO A 363 -2.27 3.25 -0.17
C PRO A 363 -1.61 4.57 0.25
N PHE A 364 -0.33 4.52 0.65
CA PHE A 364 0.45 5.72 0.97
C PHE A 364 0.53 6.70 -0.22
N LEU A 365 0.75 6.19 -1.44
CA LEU A 365 0.82 7.00 -2.66
C LEU A 365 -0.54 7.43 -3.17
N VAL A 366 -1.61 6.70 -2.83
CA VAL A 366 -2.97 7.21 -3.02
C VAL A 366 -3.22 8.40 -2.08
N GLY A 367 -2.79 8.33 -0.82
CA GLY A 367 -2.81 9.46 0.10
C GLY A 367 -2.06 10.69 -0.44
N LYS A 368 -0.87 10.48 -1.03
CA LYS A 368 -0.11 11.52 -1.74
C LYS A 368 -0.92 12.12 -2.89
N HIS A 369 -1.47 11.28 -3.77
CA HIS A 369 -2.31 11.73 -4.88
C HIS A 369 -3.50 12.56 -4.39
N LEU A 370 -4.23 12.07 -3.39
CA LEU A 370 -5.41 12.74 -2.84
C LEU A 370 -5.06 14.10 -2.20
N THR A 371 -3.86 14.23 -1.65
CA THR A 371 -3.39 15.49 -1.05
C THR A 371 -2.95 16.48 -2.11
N GLU A 372 -2.21 16.04 -3.12
CA GLU A 372 -1.61 16.94 -4.10
C GLU A 372 -2.56 17.27 -5.25
N LEU A 373 -3.26 16.26 -5.77
CA LEU A 373 -4.04 16.31 -6.99
C LEU A 373 -5.55 16.28 -6.73
N GLY A 374 -5.95 15.53 -5.70
CA GLY A 374 -7.36 15.22 -5.44
C GLY A 374 -7.98 14.35 -6.53
N VAL A 375 -9.19 13.88 -6.31
CA VAL A 375 -9.90 12.99 -7.26
C VAL A 375 -11.29 13.48 -7.58
N LEU A 376 -11.78 13.13 -8.77
CA LEU A 376 -13.18 13.37 -9.16
C LEU A 376 -14.16 12.58 -8.31
N SER A 377 -15.45 12.89 -8.47
CA SER A 377 -16.50 12.05 -7.89
C SER A 377 -16.71 10.77 -8.71
N GLU A 378 -17.14 9.70 -8.05
CA GLU A 378 -17.51 8.42 -8.65
C GLU A 378 -18.65 8.58 -9.68
N SER A 379 -19.52 9.59 -9.53
CA SER A 379 -20.54 9.91 -10.54
C SER A 379 -19.93 10.45 -11.84
N ASP A 380 -18.80 11.15 -11.75
CA ASP A 380 -18.16 11.84 -12.88
C ASP A 380 -17.11 10.94 -13.53
N SER A 381 -16.47 10.07 -12.74
CA SER A 381 -15.55 9.03 -13.20
C SER A 381 -15.91 7.66 -12.56
N PRO A 382 -16.94 6.96 -13.08
CA PRO A 382 -17.38 5.70 -12.52
C PRO A 382 -16.36 4.57 -12.73
N TYR A 383 -16.12 3.78 -11.70
CA TYR A 383 -15.30 2.58 -11.77
C TYR A 383 -16.01 1.48 -12.56
N THR A 384 -15.30 0.92 -13.54
CA THR A 384 -15.80 -0.23 -14.31
C THR A 384 -14.85 -1.42 -14.15
N MET A 385 -15.39 -2.62 -14.06
CA MET A 385 -14.61 -3.86 -13.91
C MET A 385 -13.83 -4.25 -15.18
N LYS A 386 -14.00 -3.49 -16.28
CA LYS A 386 -13.33 -3.66 -17.57
C LYS A 386 -12.47 -2.44 -17.84
N LEU A 387 -11.39 -2.30 -17.09
CA LEU A 387 -10.34 -1.38 -17.51
C LEU A 387 -9.64 -2.04 -18.70
N GLU A 388 -10.04 -1.65 -19.92
CA GLU A 388 -9.38 -2.08 -21.13
C GLU A 388 -7.90 -1.72 -21.01
N GLY A 389 -7.06 -2.74 -20.98
CA GLY A 389 -5.62 -2.57 -20.91
C GLY A 389 -5.13 -1.78 -22.11
N GLY A 390 -4.97 -0.47 -21.95
CA GLY A 390 -4.47 0.40 -23.00
C GLY A 390 -5.22 1.72 -23.07
N THR A 391 -4.57 2.78 -22.60
CA THR A 391 -4.83 4.15 -23.06
C THR A 391 -6.28 4.63 -23.03
N SER A 392 -7.02 4.45 -21.93
CA SER A 392 -8.05 5.44 -21.61
C SER A 392 -7.31 6.71 -21.21
N SER A 393 -7.40 7.75 -22.04
CA SER A 393 -6.75 9.02 -21.77
C SER A 393 -7.24 9.54 -20.42
N CYS A 394 -6.36 9.58 -19.43
CA CYS A 394 -6.63 10.21 -18.16
C CYS A 394 -7.31 11.57 -18.40
N HIS A 395 -8.57 11.70 -17.96
CA HIS A 395 -9.45 12.77 -18.37
C HIS A 395 -9.18 14.10 -17.61
N VAL A 396 -7.96 14.32 -17.09
CA VAL A 396 -7.59 15.52 -16.28
C VAL A 396 -7.99 16.84 -16.93
N LYS A 397 -8.07 16.88 -18.26
CA LYS A 397 -7.99 18.11 -19.05
C LYS A 397 -9.21 19.04 -18.96
N GLN A 398 -10.24 18.77 -18.14
CA GLN A 398 -11.41 19.65 -18.05
C GLN A 398 -11.86 20.03 -16.62
N ASP A 399 -11.21 19.57 -15.55
CA ASP A 399 -11.80 19.68 -14.22
C ASP A 399 -11.11 20.73 -13.34
N SER A 400 -11.92 21.64 -12.78
CA SER A 400 -11.47 22.62 -11.80
C SER A 400 -11.00 21.93 -10.51
N PRO A 401 -9.98 22.46 -9.80
CA PRO A 401 -9.67 22.01 -8.44
C PRO A 401 -10.89 22.05 -7.49
N ASP A 402 -11.91 22.87 -7.77
CA ASP A 402 -13.12 22.93 -6.95
C ASP A 402 -14.06 21.71 -7.15
N ASP A 403 -13.85 20.92 -8.21
CA ASP A 403 -14.61 19.71 -8.55
C ASP A 403 -13.91 18.41 -8.11
N ARG A 404 -12.95 18.53 -7.18
CA ARG A 404 -12.18 17.39 -6.66
C ARG A 404 -12.37 17.18 -5.16
N TRP A 405 -12.28 15.94 -4.72
CA TRP A 405 -12.13 15.52 -3.33
C TRP A 405 -10.65 15.48 -2.96
N PHE A 406 -10.28 16.07 -1.82
CA PHE A 406 -8.90 16.11 -1.36
C PHE A 406 -8.73 15.44 -0.01
N ALA A 407 -7.50 14.96 0.23
CA ALA A 407 -7.02 14.65 1.56
C ALA A 407 -6.26 15.85 2.16
N ALA A 408 -6.42 16.07 3.46
CA ALA A 408 -5.71 17.12 4.19
C ALA A 408 -4.34 16.61 4.66
N SER A 409 -4.27 15.33 5.04
CA SER A 409 -3.05 14.67 5.47
C SER A 409 -3.14 13.15 5.27
N TYR A 410 -1.99 12.49 5.22
CA TYR A 410 -1.85 11.05 5.08
C TYR A 410 -0.50 10.61 5.68
N GLY A 411 -0.37 9.32 5.97
CA GLY A 411 0.89 8.74 6.42
C GLY A 411 0.72 7.31 6.94
N TYR A 412 1.84 6.70 7.30
CA TYR A 412 1.83 5.43 8.02
C TYR A 412 1.46 5.64 9.49
N ILE A 413 0.66 4.73 10.01
CA ILE A 413 0.33 4.67 11.44
C ILE A 413 1.60 4.34 12.21
N GLY A 414 1.86 5.11 13.28
CA GLY A 414 3.11 5.05 14.03
C GLY A 414 4.22 5.97 13.49
N GLY A 415 4.04 6.55 12.31
CA GLY A 415 4.89 7.62 11.75
C GLY A 415 5.75 7.24 10.54
N CYS A 416 6.03 5.95 10.36
CA CYS A 416 6.89 5.43 9.28
C CYS A 416 6.46 4.03 8.86
N TYR A 417 6.93 3.58 7.69
CA TYR A 417 6.87 2.18 7.30
C TYR A 417 7.54 1.32 8.40
N GLU A 418 6.98 0.13 8.67
CA GLU A 418 7.38 -0.79 9.76
C GLU A 418 7.17 -0.28 11.20
N CYS A 419 6.72 0.98 11.39
CA CYS A 419 6.53 1.58 12.71
C CYS A 419 5.12 1.36 13.29
N THR A 420 4.25 0.68 12.54
CA THR A 420 2.87 0.40 12.92
C THR A 420 2.80 -0.63 14.05
N SER A 421 1.76 -0.56 14.88
CA SER A 421 1.46 -1.61 15.87
C SER A 421 -0.04 -1.81 16.01
N GLU A 422 -0.44 -2.98 16.51
CA GLU A 422 -1.83 -3.30 16.86
C GLU A 422 -2.51 -2.15 17.61
N LEU A 423 -1.90 -1.69 18.71
CA LEU A 423 -2.48 -0.64 19.55
C LEU A 423 -2.64 0.68 18.78
N GLU A 424 -1.65 1.11 18.00
CA GLU A 424 -1.74 2.36 17.23
C GLU A 424 -2.79 2.29 16.12
N ILE A 425 -2.99 1.12 15.50
CA ILE A 425 -4.11 0.89 14.57
C ILE A 425 -5.44 1.04 15.32
N MET A 426 -5.60 0.39 16.48
CA MET A 426 -6.86 0.48 17.25
C MET A 426 -7.16 1.94 17.65
N LYS A 427 -6.17 2.69 18.15
CA LYS A 427 -6.34 4.10 18.54
C LYS A 427 -6.74 4.96 17.33
N GLU A 428 -6.05 4.81 16.20
CA GLU A 428 -6.36 5.57 14.99
C GLU A 428 -7.75 5.23 14.45
N VAL A 429 -8.11 3.95 14.39
CA VAL A 429 -9.44 3.50 13.97
C VAL A 429 -10.50 4.08 14.92
N TYR A 430 -10.32 3.98 16.24
CA TYR A 430 -11.28 4.48 17.22
C TYR A 430 -11.61 5.96 17.05
N HIS A 431 -10.59 6.81 16.92
CA HIS A 431 -10.77 8.26 16.91
C HIS A 431 -11.16 8.82 15.54
N HIS A 432 -10.52 8.31 14.49
CA HIS A 432 -10.49 8.97 13.18
C HIS A 432 -11.15 8.17 12.07
N GLY A 433 -11.52 6.92 12.31
CA GLY A 433 -12.19 6.07 11.33
C GLY A 433 -11.27 5.03 10.67
N PRO A 434 -11.81 4.24 9.72
CA PRO A 434 -11.11 3.12 9.09
C PRO A 434 -9.74 3.46 8.50
N VAL A 435 -8.88 2.46 8.35
CA VAL A 435 -7.51 2.60 7.83
C VAL A 435 -7.25 1.57 6.73
N ALA A 436 -6.39 1.91 5.77
CA ALA A 436 -5.97 0.99 4.71
C ALA A 436 -4.76 0.20 5.22
N VAL A 437 -4.75 -1.11 4.97
CA VAL A 437 -3.61 -1.99 5.31
C VAL A 437 -3.30 -2.88 4.11
N ALA A 438 -2.18 -3.59 4.15
CA ALA A 438 -1.84 -4.59 3.15
C ALA A 438 -1.55 -5.93 3.82
N ILE A 439 -1.83 -7.01 3.09
CA ILE A 439 -1.59 -8.39 3.50
C ILE A 439 -0.91 -9.17 2.39
N ASP A 440 -0.15 -10.21 2.75
CA ASP A 440 0.10 -11.34 1.87
C ASP A 440 -1.16 -12.19 1.82
N ALA A 441 -2.03 -11.99 0.82
CA ALA A 441 -3.28 -12.73 0.70
C ALA A 441 -3.00 -14.17 0.24
N PRO A 442 -3.11 -15.17 1.12
CA PRO A 442 -2.82 -16.55 0.75
C PRO A 442 -4.01 -17.17 0.00
N GLN A 443 -3.75 -18.30 -0.66
CA GLN A 443 -4.78 -18.97 -1.45
C GLN A 443 -6.00 -19.41 -0.61
N SER A 444 -5.79 -19.75 0.67
CA SER A 444 -6.86 -20.14 1.59
C SER A 444 -7.84 -19.00 1.89
N LEU A 445 -7.41 -17.74 1.84
CA LEU A 445 -8.28 -16.58 2.06
C LEU A 445 -9.39 -16.49 1.00
N PHE A 446 -9.17 -16.96 -0.24
CA PHE A 446 -10.22 -17.00 -1.27
C PHE A 446 -11.40 -17.91 -0.87
N ASN A 447 -11.15 -18.90 -0.01
CA ASN A 447 -12.16 -19.83 0.50
C ASN A 447 -12.80 -19.35 1.82
N TYR A 448 -12.42 -18.17 2.32
CA TYR A 448 -13.04 -17.60 3.51
C TYR A 448 -14.55 -17.44 3.32
N TYR A 449 -15.30 -17.81 4.35
CA TYR A 449 -16.75 -17.66 4.40
C TYR A 449 -17.20 -16.99 5.69
N ASN A 450 -16.74 -17.48 6.85
CA ASN A 450 -17.05 -16.93 8.17
C ASN A 450 -15.95 -17.27 9.20
N GLY A 451 -16.12 -16.81 10.45
CA GLY A 451 -15.17 -17.03 11.55
C GLY A 451 -13.97 -16.08 11.52
N VAL A 452 -13.03 -16.27 12.45
CA VAL A 452 -11.74 -15.57 12.46
C VAL A 452 -10.76 -16.30 11.56
N TYR A 453 -10.28 -15.61 10.52
CA TYR A 453 -9.21 -16.11 9.67
C TYR A 453 -7.89 -16.14 10.46
N ASP A 454 -7.30 -17.32 10.59
CA ASP A 454 -6.07 -17.63 11.33
C ASP A 454 -5.22 -18.69 10.61
N ASP A 455 -5.35 -18.79 9.29
CA ASP A 455 -4.46 -19.67 8.54
C ASP A 455 -3.13 -18.94 8.36
N GLU A 456 -2.19 -19.21 9.27
CA GLU A 456 -0.80 -18.78 9.20
C GLU A 456 -0.16 -19.41 7.96
N PRO A 457 0.14 -18.65 6.88
CA PRO A 457 1.09 -19.15 5.92
C PRO A 457 2.39 -19.36 6.70
N ALA A 458 2.81 -20.62 6.82
CA ALA A 458 3.89 -21.05 7.70
C ALA A 458 5.23 -20.31 7.54
N ASN A 459 5.38 -19.44 6.53
CA ASN A 459 6.47 -18.49 6.33
C ASN A 459 6.03 -17.41 5.31
N HIS A 460 5.21 -16.41 5.68
CA HIS A 460 5.12 -15.21 4.82
C HIS A 460 6.44 -14.43 4.92
N GLY A 461 6.91 -13.90 3.79
CA GLY A 461 8.28 -13.38 3.68
C GLY A 461 8.48 -12.18 4.59
N SER A 462 9.30 -12.34 5.64
CA SER A 462 9.62 -11.25 6.57
C SER A 462 11.13 -11.08 6.73
N ASN A 463 11.58 -9.85 6.95
CA ASN A 463 12.97 -9.58 7.28
C ASN A 463 13.14 -8.34 8.16
N CYS A 464 13.94 -8.48 9.22
CA CYS A 464 14.31 -7.37 10.08
C CYS A 464 15.77 -7.02 9.94
N ASP A 465 15.99 -5.78 9.53
CA ASP A 465 17.26 -5.26 9.07
C ASP A 465 17.76 -4.07 9.91
N LEU A 466 16.89 -3.51 10.76
CA LEU A 466 17.23 -2.53 11.77
C LEU A 466 17.25 -3.12 13.19
N PRO A 467 18.15 -2.65 14.09
CA PRO A 467 18.26 -3.14 15.47
C PRO A 467 17.13 -2.68 16.40
N LEU A 468 16.11 -2.00 15.87
CA LEU A 468 15.05 -1.38 16.65
C LEU A 468 13.98 -2.40 17.01
N SER A 469 13.87 -2.73 18.29
CA SER A 469 12.93 -3.73 18.82
C SER A 469 11.44 -3.44 18.59
N SER A 470 11.10 -2.21 18.18
CA SER A 470 9.72 -1.77 17.96
C SER A 470 9.33 -1.66 16.48
N LEU A 471 10.15 -2.14 15.55
CA LEU A 471 9.79 -2.23 14.14
C LEU A 471 9.28 -3.63 13.82
N ASN A 472 8.34 -3.70 12.88
CA ASN A 472 7.84 -4.99 12.38
C ASN A 472 8.82 -5.66 11.41
N GLY A 473 9.73 -4.89 10.81
CA GLY A 473 10.54 -5.33 9.67
C GLY A 473 9.79 -5.21 8.35
N TRP A 474 10.49 -5.53 7.28
CA TRP A 474 9.90 -5.70 5.97
C TRP A 474 9.03 -6.96 5.98
N GLU A 475 7.79 -6.82 5.50
CA GLU A 475 6.76 -7.85 5.53
C GLU A 475 6.12 -7.94 4.15
N TYR A 476 6.25 -9.09 3.50
CA TYR A 476 5.74 -9.31 2.15
C TYR A 476 4.23 -9.12 2.13
N THR A 477 3.73 -8.36 1.15
CA THR A 477 2.29 -8.15 0.94
C THR A 477 1.98 -8.02 -0.55
N ASN A 478 0.78 -8.43 -0.94
CA ASN A 478 0.32 -8.40 -2.34
C ASN A 478 -1.11 -7.85 -2.51
N HIS A 479 -1.83 -7.59 -1.43
CA HIS A 479 -3.23 -7.19 -1.47
C HIS A 479 -3.56 -6.14 -0.41
N ALA A 480 -4.22 -5.05 -0.80
CA ALA A 480 -4.66 -4.01 0.13
C ALA A 480 -6.12 -4.22 0.55
N ILE A 481 -6.38 -4.09 1.85
CA ILE A 481 -7.71 -4.22 2.47
C ILE A 481 -7.94 -3.05 3.44
N ILE A 482 -9.09 -3.02 4.11
CA ILE A 482 -9.45 -1.98 5.07
C ILE A 482 -9.71 -2.61 6.43
N ILE A 483 -9.15 -2.05 7.50
CA ILE A 483 -9.58 -2.32 8.87
C ILE A 483 -10.64 -1.29 9.26
N VAL A 484 -11.84 -1.76 9.63
CA VAL A 484 -12.97 -0.91 10.05
C VAL A 484 -13.26 -0.99 11.55
N GLY A 485 -12.70 -1.99 12.23
CA GLY A 485 -12.98 -2.28 13.64
C GLY A 485 -12.18 -3.47 14.16
N TRP A 486 -12.49 -3.89 15.38
CA TRP A 486 -11.90 -5.06 16.03
C TRP A 486 -12.89 -5.68 17.02
N GLY A 487 -12.57 -6.89 17.47
CA GLY A 487 -13.29 -7.58 18.52
C GLY A 487 -12.50 -8.71 19.14
N GLU A 488 -13.14 -9.38 20.08
CA GLU A 488 -12.64 -10.59 20.74
C GLU A 488 -13.78 -11.60 20.85
N GLU A 489 -13.58 -12.85 20.48
CA GLU A 489 -14.58 -13.91 20.66
C GLU A 489 -13.97 -15.16 21.27
N ASP A 490 -14.77 -15.87 22.07
CA ASP A 490 -14.36 -17.17 22.61
C ASP A 490 -14.53 -18.23 21.51
N VAL A 491 -13.42 -18.82 21.09
CA VAL A 491 -13.37 -19.93 20.14
C VAL A 491 -12.81 -21.13 20.88
N GLU A 492 -13.68 -22.12 21.15
CA GLU A 492 -13.31 -23.37 21.81
C GLU A 492 -12.64 -23.17 23.20
N GLY A 493 -13.09 -22.17 23.96
CA GLY A 493 -12.55 -21.81 25.28
C GLY A 493 -11.30 -20.92 25.23
N VAL A 494 -10.89 -20.48 24.02
CA VAL A 494 -9.75 -19.60 23.80
C VAL A 494 -10.23 -18.24 23.32
N LEU A 495 -9.91 -17.18 24.08
CA LEU A 495 -10.19 -15.82 23.69
C LEU A 495 -9.36 -15.45 22.45
N THR A 496 -10.04 -15.31 21.31
CA THR A 496 -9.43 -15.00 20.01
C THR A 496 -9.70 -13.55 19.66
N LYS A 497 -8.63 -12.76 19.56
CA LYS A 497 -8.68 -11.36 19.12
C LYS A 497 -8.73 -11.29 17.60
N PHE A 498 -9.57 -10.42 17.05
CA PHE A 498 -9.67 -10.22 15.61
C PHE A 498 -9.80 -8.76 15.20
N TRP A 499 -9.34 -8.47 13.99
CA TRP A 499 -9.70 -7.30 13.20
C TRP A 499 -11.00 -7.57 12.44
N VAL A 500 -11.84 -6.55 12.30
CA VAL A 500 -12.95 -6.55 11.34
C VAL A 500 -12.45 -5.85 10.08
N CYS A 501 -12.35 -6.62 9.01
CA CYS A 501 -11.76 -6.18 7.75
C CYS A 501 -12.81 -6.12 6.64
N ARG A 502 -12.74 -5.09 5.81
CA ARG A 502 -13.48 -5.01 4.55
C ARG A 502 -12.55 -5.34 3.39
N ASN A 503 -12.98 -6.23 2.51
CA ASN A 503 -12.25 -6.61 1.31
C ASN A 503 -12.74 -5.83 0.07
N THR A 504 -12.11 -6.06 -1.08
CA THR A 504 -12.37 -5.36 -2.35
C THR A 504 -12.82 -6.32 -3.45
N TRP A 505 -13.36 -7.49 -3.09
CA TRP A 505 -13.74 -8.57 -4.02
C TRP A 505 -15.25 -8.68 -4.27
N GLY A 506 -16.05 -7.73 -3.77
CA GLY A 506 -17.50 -7.72 -3.88
C GLY A 506 -18.19 -8.20 -2.60
N ASN A 507 -19.48 -7.90 -2.53
CA ASN A 507 -20.35 -8.23 -1.38
C ASN A 507 -20.70 -9.73 -1.28
N ASP A 508 -20.61 -10.48 -2.38
CA ASP A 508 -20.83 -11.92 -2.42
C ASP A 508 -19.68 -12.74 -1.81
N TRP A 509 -18.55 -12.11 -1.51
CA TRP A 509 -17.40 -12.73 -0.86
C TRP A 509 -17.44 -12.47 0.66
N GLY A 510 -17.07 -13.47 1.46
CA GLY A 510 -17.14 -13.40 2.92
C GLY A 510 -18.57 -13.12 3.40
N ILE A 511 -18.69 -12.26 4.42
CA ILE A 511 -19.97 -11.80 4.96
C ILE A 511 -20.21 -10.38 4.47
N GLY A 512 -20.96 -10.22 3.39
CA GLY A 512 -21.26 -8.89 2.82
C GLY A 512 -20.03 -8.15 2.28
N GLY A 513 -18.94 -8.86 1.95
CA GLY A 513 -17.64 -8.28 1.58
C GLY A 513 -16.66 -8.12 2.75
N PHE A 514 -17.07 -8.49 3.96
CA PHE A 514 -16.26 -8.40 5.18
C PHE A 514 -15.75 -9.77 5.64
N PHE A 515 -14.68 -9.73 6.43
CA PHE A 515 -14.10 -10.89 7.08
C PHE A 515 -13.46 -10.49 8.42
N LYS A 516 -13.26 -11.48 9.30
CA LYS A 516 -12.47 -11.30 10.52
C LYS A 516 -11.10 -11.93 10.33
N MET A 517 -10.05 -11.28 10.83
CA MET A 517 -8.66 -11.75 10.74
C MET A 517 -8.01 -11.67 12.12
N LYS A 518 -7.21 -12.66 12.50
CA LYS A 518 -6.56 -12.67 13.82
C LYS A 518 -5.70 -11.43 14.02
N ARG A 519 -5.83 -10.84 15.22
CA ARG A 519 -5.21 -9.56 15.62
C ARG A 519 -4.11 -9.79 16.66
N GLY A 520 -3.07 -8.96 16.62
CA GLY A 520 -1.99 -8.90 17.59
C GLY A 520 -0.80 -9.82 17.29
N VAL A 521 -0.83 -10.50 16.15
CA VAL A 521 0.22 -11.44 15.71
C VAL A 521 0.81 -11.06 14.35
N ASN A 522 0.49 -9.86 13.83
CA ASN A 522 0.87 -9.41 12.49
C ASN A 522 0.58 -10.45 11.38
N LEU A 523 -0.56 -11.14 11.47
CA LEU A 523 -0.92 -12.21 10.52
C LEU A 523 -0.88 -11.68 9.08
N CYS A 524 -0.13 -12.35 8.20
CA CYS A 524 0.06 -11.95 6.80
C CYS A 524 0.60 -10.52 6.61
N GLY A 525 1.30 -9.95 7.60
CA GLY A 525 1.82 -8.58 7.54
C GLY A 525 0.78 -7.47 7.77
N VAL A 526 -0.45 -7.81 8.18
CA VAL A 526 -1.59 -6.87 8.29
C VAL A 526 -1.33 -5.65 9.19
N GLU A 527 -0.42 -5.77 10.16
CA GLU A 527 -0.08 -4.73 11.14
C GLU A 527 1.22 -3.99 10.77
N SER A 528 1.74 -4.17 9.56
CA SER A 528 3.08 -3.70 9.16
C SER A 528 3.10 -2.35 8.46
N GLN A 529 2.04 -2.04 7.71
CA GLN A 529 2.00 -0.89 6.81
C GLN A 529 0.62 -0.23 6.74
N ALA A 530 0.02 0.03 7.91
CA ALA A 530 -1.28 0.67 7.96
C ALA A 530 -1.18 2.16 7.62
N VAL A 531 -2.10 2.65 6.79
CA VAL A 531 -2.13 4.02 6.25
C VAL A 531 -3.44 4.69 6.63
N TYR A 532 -3.32 5.92 7.15
CA TYR A 532 -4.45 6.81 7.36
C TYR A 532 -4.53 7.86 6.24
N ILE A 533 -5.74 8.33 5.94
CA ILE A 533 -5.99 9.39 4.94
C ILE A 533 -7.09 10.29 5.49
N ASP A 534 -6.78 11.55 5.79
CA ASP A 534 -7.74 12.46 6.38
C ASP A 534 -8.49 13.29 5.35
N PRO A 535 -9.80 13.47 5.51
CA PRO A 535 -10.59 14.37 4.66
C PRO A 535 -10.12 15.82 4.72
N ASP A 536 -10.10 16.51 3.57
CA ASP A 536 -9.91 17.97 3.51
C ASP A 536 -11.26 18.67 3.35
N LEU A 537 -11.71 19.39 4.38
CA LEU A 537 -12.95 20.18 4.34
C LEU A 537 -12.74 21.62 3.83
N THR A 538 -11.51 22.02 3.51
CA THR A 538 -11.15 23.43 3.24
C THR A 538 -11.02 23.77 1.75
N ARG A 539 -10.97 22.77 0.88
CA ARG A 539 -10.94 22.92 -0.58
C ARG A 539 -11.76 21.87 -1.30
N GLY A 540 -11.95 22.07 -2.60
CA GLY A 540 -12.65 21.12 -3.46
C GLY A 540 -14.15 21.01 -3.17
N ILE A 541 -14.71 19.85 -3.49
CA ILE A 541 -16.13 19.53 -3.30
C ILE A 541 -16.53 19.65 -1.83
N ALA A 542 -15.71 19.14 -0.91
CA ALA A 542 -15.99 19.14 0.51
C ALA A 542 -16.17 20.56 1.08
N ALA A 543 -15.36 21.52 0.64
CA ALA A 543 -15.53 22.91 1.06
C ALA A 543 -16.84 23.54 0.56
N ARG A 544 -17.29 23.18 -0.65
CA ARG A 544 -18.59 23.62 -1.17
C ARG A 544 -19.75 23.01 -0.38
N LEU A 545 -19.64 21.73 -0.03
CA LEU A 545 -20.63 21.03 0.79
C LEU A 545 -20.72 21.64 2.19
N VAL A 546 -19.60 21.89 2.84
CA VAL A 546 -19.58 22.54 4.16
C VAL A 546 -20.17 23.95 4.10
N LYS A 547 -19.79 24.74 3.08
CA LYS A 547 -20.31 26.11 2.91
C LYS A 547 -21.83 26.16 2.65
N SER A 548 -22.43 25.11 2.10
CA SER A 548 -23.89 25.08 1.92
C SER A 548 -24.66 24.81 3.21
N GLN A 549 -23.97 24.37 4.27
CA GLN A 549 -24.55 24.13 5.60
C GLN A 549 -24.35 25.30 6.58
N THR A 550 -23.44 26.24 6.28
CA THR A 550 -23.16 27.45 7.06
C THR A 550 -23.86 28.66 6.48
#